data_AF-A0A4U0VDV1-F1
#
_entry.id   AF-A0A4U0VDV1-F1
#
_cell.length_a   1.000
_cell.length_b   1.000
_cell.length_c   1.000
_cell.angle_alpha   90.00
_cell.angle_beta   90.00
_cell.angle_gamma   90.00
#
_symmetry.space_group_name_H-M   'P 1'
#
loop_
_entity.id
_entity.type
_entity.pdbx_description
1 polymer ?
#
loop_
_entity_poly.entity_id
_entity_poly.type
_entity_poly.pdbx_seq_one_letter_code
_entity_poly.pdbx_strand_id
1 'polypeptide(L)'
;MLPVLAITVATIVGIASHVLWFQRGEHHMHALRYLQLFITSFTGGLVALVKLGNLSWISALSDATLVAASYLFGAFGSLLIYRLFLAPICKFPGPWQAKLSSLWFMGTTGKTDCYLRLQALHEQYGPYVRIGSNDLSIIDPAIMEPAFGLEARATKAEWYDLARPFDSLHSTRDKTLHDRRRRIWAPGFSDKSVRGYECEIQGFNNKLVERIRQHGNGGINVSKWFGLYSFDVMGQLAFSRNYGMLDSGELHWAVELLAASMEASPSKPPVWLFRILVEIPGLLDDFHKFIRFCKSELKSRAEHKSPGRDITGWLLKPYQGVARPEEDPIFQGDTRLVIVAGSDTTSACLTFLFYELAKQPEEVKKLRNELLLLTRHGEWSDNDVKHAPHLNGAINESLRMHPPVPSGVQRLTPAEGMQVGETFVPGNVNFWVPMYPMGRGETAYMIPRGPACRKMTNDRMPDESIYERALEFCPERWYAKPEMVKHKEAFAPFSTGHYGCIGKGCKFTE
;
A
#
# COMPACT_ATOMS: atom_id res chain seq x y z
N MET A 1 7.64 36.18 -37.85
CA MET A 1 7.26 36.75 -36.53
C MET A 1 5.88 36.22 -36.22
N LEU A 2 5.79 35.21 -35.38
CA LEU A 2 4.50 34.76 -34.89
C LEU A 2 3.79 35.95 -34.18
N PRO A 3 2.53 36.26 -34.49
CA PRO A 3 1.87 37.41 -33.89
C PRO A 3 1.76 37.22 -32.38
N VAL A 4 2.02 38.29 -31.61
CA VAL A 4 1.85 38.34 -30.14
C VAL A 4 0.51 37.74 -29.72
N LEU A 5 -0.53 37.97 -30.53
CA LEU A 5 -1.86 37.39 -30.35
C LEU A 5 -1.85 35.86 -30.21
N ALA A 6 -1.08 35.12 -31.02
CA ALA A 6 -1.05 33.67 -30.96
C ALA A 6 -0.44 33.15 -29.65
N ILE A 7 0.61 33.82 -29.17
CA ILE A 7 1.27 33.52 -27.89
C ILE A 7 0.28 33.77 -26.73
N THR A 8 -0.35 34.95 -26.72
CA THR A 8 -1.33 35.32 -25.69
C THR A 8 -2.50 34.35 -25.66
N VAL A 9 -3.06 34.00 -26.83
CA VAL A 9 -4.15 33.01 -26.94
C VAL A 9 -3.70 31.65 -26.43
N ALA A 10 -2.52 31.16 -26.83
CA ALA A 10 -2.00 29.88 -26.36
C ALA A 10 -1.86 29.84 -24.83
N THR A 11 -1.34 30.90 -24.22
CA THR A 11 -1.24 31.01 -22.76
C THR A 11 -2.60 31.04 -22.08
N ILE A 12 -3.57 31.81 -22.59
CA ILE A 12 -4.94 31.85 -22.06
C ILE A 12 -5.60 30.46 -22.16
N VAL A 13 -5.44 29.78 -23.30
CA VAL A 13 -5.95 28.41 -23.50
C VAL A 13 -5.28 27.43 -22.53
N GLY A 14 -3.99 27.58 -22.24
CA GLY A 14 -3.30 26.80 -21.22
C GLY A 14 -3.86 27.01 -19.81
N ILE A 15 -4.11 28.27 -19.43
CA ILE A 15 -4.75 28.59 -18.15
C ILE A 15 -6.18 28.00 -18.10
N ALA A 16 -6.95 28.19 -19.17
CA ALA A 16 -8.30 27.69 -19.27
C ALA A 16 -8.36 26.16 -19.23
N SER A 17 -7.43 25.45 -19.89
CA SER A 17 -7.38 23.98 -19.85
C SER A 17 -7.08 23.47 -18.43
N HIS A 18 -6.22 24.14 -17.68
CA HIS A 18 -6.00 23.82 -16.28
C HIS A 18 -7.28 24.02 -15.44
N VAL A 19 -7.86 25.24 -15.46
CA VAL A 19 -8.98 25.62 -14.58
C VAL A 19 -10.30 24.91 -14.93
N LEU A 20 -10.60 24.77 -16.22
CA LEU A 20 -11.88 24.24 -16.68
C LEU A 20 -11.88 22.71 -16.81
N TRP A 21 -10.71 22.11 -17.06
CA TRP A 21 -10.58 20.67 -17.30
C TRP A 21 -9.71 19.98 -16.26
N PHE A 22 -8.39 20.21 -16.24
CA PHE A 22 -7.47 19.40 -15.43
C PHE A 22 -7.64 19.54 -13.90
N GLN A 23 -8.26 20.62 -13.43
CA GLN A 23 -8.61 20.80 -12.03
C GLN A 23 -9.86 19.99 -11.62
N ARG A 24 -10.66 19.51 -12.58
CA ARG A 24 -11.97 18.90 -12.34
C ARG A 24 -11.95 17.41 -12.64
N GLY A 25 -12.03 16.60 -11.59
CA GLY A 25 -12.06 15.14 -11.71
C GLY A 25 -10.68 14.52 -11.85
N GLU A 26 -10.67 13.23 -12.11
CA GLU A 26 -9.45 12.42 -12.14
C GLU A 26 -8.98 12.18 -13.58
N HIS A 27 -7.70 12.44 -13.81
CA HIS A 27 -7.10 12.44 -15.16
C HIS A 27 -5.93 11.47 -15.31
N HIS A 28 -5.50 10.81 -14.23
CA HIS A 28 -4.30 9.96 -14.20
C HIS A 28 -4.37 8.77 -15.16
N MET A 29 -5.58 8.24 -15.42
CA MET A 29 -5.79 7.13 -16.35
C MET A 29 -5.66 7.53 -17.83
N HIS A 30 -5.62 8.83 -18.13
CA HIS A 30 -5.55 9.36 -19.50
C HIS A 30 -4.19 9.98 -19.83
N ALA A 31 -3.19 9.85 -18.95
CA ALA A 31 -1.88 10.46 -19.09
C ALA A 31 -1.22 10.18 -20.45
N LEU A 32 -1.19 8.92 -20.89
CA LEU A 32 -0.63 8.54 -22.18
C LEU A 32 -1.40 9.16 -23.36
N ARG A 33 -2.74 9.21 -23.28
CA ARG A 33 -3.58 9.82 -24.32
C ARG A 33 -3.33 11.33 -24.41
N TYR A 34 -3.12 12.01 -23.29
CA TYR A 34 -2.76 13.43 -23.30
C TYR A 34 -1.37 13.66 -23.90
N LEU A 35 -0.40 12.79 -23.61
CA LEU A 35 0.92 12.85 -24.25
C LEU A 35 0.82 12.65 -25.77
N GLN A 36 0.06 11.65 -26.21
CA GLN A 36 -0.20 11.39 -27.63
C GLN A 36 -0.89 12.57 -28.29
N LEU A 37 -1.97 13.11 -27.70
CA LEU A 37 -2.69 14.26 -28.20
C LEU A 37 -1.80 15.50 -28.31
N PHE A 38 -0.92 15.73 -27.34
CA PHE A 38 0.03 16.82 -27.38
C PHE A 38 1.03 16.66 -28.54
N ILE A 39 1.62 15.47 -28.70
CA ILE A 39 2.59 15.18 -29.77
C ILE A 39 1.93 15.28 -31.15
N THR A 40 0.73 14.72 -31.32
CA THR A 40 0.00 14.76 -32.59
C THR A 40 -0.45 16.17 -32.94
N SER A 41 -0.92 16.95 -31.96
CA SER A 41 -1.30 18.35 -32.17
C SER A 41 -0.07 19.21 -32.52
N PHE A 42 1.05 18.99 -31.85
CA PHE A 42 2.32 19.67 -32.15
C PHE A 42 2.79 19.36 -33.57
N THR A 43 2.81 18.08 -33.95
CA THR A 43 3.26 17.62 -35.27
C THR A 43 2.31 18.10 -36.37
N GLY A 44 1.00 18.03 -36.14
CA GLY A 44 -0.02 18.54 -37.06
C GLY A 44 0.09 20.04 -37.26
N GLY A 45 0.31 20.80 -36.19
CA GLY A 45 0.55 22.25 -36.25
C GLY A 45 1.81 22.59 -37.04
N LEU A 46 2.89 21.85 -36.83
CA LEU A 46 4.14 21.99 -37.58
C LEU A 46 3.92 21.76 -39.08
N VAL A 47 3.24 20.67 -39.46
CA VAL A 47 2.94 20.35 -40.86
C VAL A 47 2.03 21.41 -41.49
N ALA A 48 1.02 21.90 -40.77
CA ALA A 48 0.14 22.95 -41.24
C ALA A 48 0.89 24.27 -41.49
N LEU A 49 1.81 24.67 -40.59
CA LEU A 49 2.65 25.85 -40.77
C LEU A 49 3.54 25.74 -42.01
N VAL A 50 4.08 24.56 -42.30
CA VAL A 50 4.90 24.32 -43.50
C VAL A 50 4.05 24.31 -44.78
N LYS A 51 2.94 23.56 -44.79
CA LYS A 51 2.15 23.29 -46.01
C LYS A 51 1.13 24.37 -46.35
N LEU A 52 0.48 24.94 -45.35
CA LEU A 52 -0.56 25.95 -45.52
C LEU A 52 -0.01 27.36 -45.27
N GLY A 53 0.92 27.50 -44.33
CA GLY A 53 1.56 28.77 -44.01
C GLY A 53 2.73 29.16 -44.93
N ASN A 54 3.16 28.25 -45.83
CA ASN A 54 4.34 28.42 -46.69
C ASN A 54 5.62 28.82 -45.93
N LEU A 55 5.74 28.39 -44.67
CA LEU A 55 6.90 28.68 -43.84
C LEU A 55 8.02 27.67 -44.09
N SER A 56 9.26 28.12 -43.93
CA SER A 56 10.40 27.20 -43.87
C SER A 56 10.28 26.25 -42.68
N TRP A 57 10.87 25.05 -42.76
CA TRP A 57 10.87 24.08 -41.66
C TRP A 57 11.39 24.67 -40.34
N ILE A 58 12.44 25.49 -40.40
CA ILE A 58 13.05 26.11 -39.22
C ILE A 58 12.10 27.13 -38.59
N SER A 59 11.49 27.98 -39.43
CA SER A 59 10.52 28.98 -38.97
C SER A 59 9.27 28.31 -38.38
N ALA A 60 8.74 27.29 -39.05
CA ALA A 60 7.57 26.54 -38.58
C ALA A 60 7.86 25.81 -37.25
N LEU A 61 9.07 25.23 -37.09
CA LEU A 61 9.47 24.57 -35.86
C LEU A 61 9.61 25.56 -34.70
N SER A 62 10.24 26.71 -34.94
CA SER A 62 10.36 27.78 -33.95
C SER A 62 8.98 28.26 -33.49
N ASP A 63 8.10 28.56 -34.46
CA ASP A 63 6.75 29.04 -34.23
C ASP A 63 5.88 28.01 -33.48
N ALA A 64 5.88 26.74 -33.90
CA ALA A 64 5.18 25.66 -33.22
C ALA A 64 5.69 25.43 -31.78
N THR A 65 7.01 25.47 -31.59
CA THR A 65 7.65 25.34 -30.27
C THR A 65 7.25 26.49 -29.36
N LEU A 66 7.21 27.72 -29.88
CA LEU A 66 6.83 28.89 -29.11
C LEU A 66 5.35 28.82 -28.68
N VAL A 67 4.45 28.41 -29.57
CA VAL A 67 3.03 28.18 -29.22
C VAL A 67 2.89 27.11 -28.14
N ALA A 68 3.56 25.97 -28.31
CA ALA A 68 3.51 24.87 -27.36
C ALA A 68 4.07 25.27 -25.98
N ALA A 69 5.22 25.95 -25.96
CA ALA A 69 5.82 26.47 -24.74
C ALA A 69 4.89 27.50 -24.05
N SER A 70 4.24 28.37 -24.83
CA SER A 70 3.30 29.38 -24.31
C SER A 70 2.06 28.74 -23.68
N TYR A 71 1.53 27.69 -24.30
CA TYR A 71 0.45 26.87 -23.73
C TYR A 71 0.87 26.19 -22.43
N LEU A 72 2.02 25.49 -22.43
CA LEU A 72 2.52 24.80 -21.24
C LEU A 72 2.83 25.79 -20.11
N PHE A 73 3.37 26.96 -20.43
CA PHE A 73 3.59 28.04 -19.45
C PHE A 73 2.29 28.49 -18.81
N GLY A 74 1.22 28.72 -19.59
CA GLY A 74 -0.10 29.05 -19.05
C GLY A 74 -0.67 27.95 -18.16
N ALA A 75 -0.63 26.69 -18.62
CA ALA A 75 -1.16 25.55 -17.90
C ALA A 75 -0.41 25.26 -16.58
N PHE A 76 0.92 25.15 -16.63
CA PHE A 76 1.74 24.90 -15.43
C PHE A 76 1.82 26.13 -14.53
N GLY A 77 1.85 27.35 -15.07
CA GLY A 77 1.79 28.57 -14.27
C GLY A 77 0.50 28.64 -13.44
N SER A 78 -0.65 28.40 -14.06
CA SER A 78 -1.94 28.32 -13.38
C SER A 78 -1.96 27.20 -12.31
N LEU A 79 -1.42 26.02 -12.65
CA LEU A 79 -1.30 24.89 -11.72
C LEU A 79 -0.47 25.23 -10.48
N LEU A 80 0.70 25.85 -10.66
CA LEU A 80 1.60 26.19 -9.56
C LEU A 80 0.98 27.26 -8.64
N ILE A 81 0.35 28.29 -9.21
CA ILE A 81 -0.37 29.31 -8.45
C ILE A 81 -1.48 28.64 -7.61
N TYR A 82 -2.25 27.75 -8.23
CA TYR A 82 -3.30 27.02 -7.53
C TYR A 82 -2.73 26.19 -6.38
N ARG A 83 -1.73 25.34 -6.63
CA ARG A 83 -1.14 24.44 -5.62
C ARG A 83 -0.48 25.15 -4.45
N LEU A 84 0.11 26.33 -4.67
CA LEU A 84 0.82 27.09 -3.66
C LEU A 84 -0.11 27.96 -2.80
N PHE A 85 -1.13 28.56 -3.41
CA PHE A 85 -1.91 29.62 -2.76
C PHE A 85 -3.41 29.36 -2.66
N LEU A 86 -4.00 28.61 -3.59
CA LEU A 86 -5.46 28.48 -3.69
C LEU A 86 -5.97 27.07 -3.36
N ALA A 87 -5.10 26.06 -3.31
CA ALA A 87 -5.50 24.71 -3.01
C ALA A 87 -6.04 24.61 -1.58
N PRO A 88 -7.15 23.88 -1.34
CA PRO A 88 -7.75 23.77 0.00
C PRO A 88 -6.80 23.26 1.09
N ILE A 89 -5.79 22.48 0.69
CA ILE A 89 -4.79 21.93 1.60
C ILE A 89 -3.59 22.85 1.87
N CYS A 90 -3.58 24.09 1.36
CA CYS A 90 -2.48 25.04 1.59
C CYS A 90 -2.28 25.41 3.06
N LYS A 91 -3.32 25.29 3.89
CA LYS A 91 -3.27 25.52 5.34
C LYS A 91 -2.45 24.47 6.10
N PHE A 92 -2.25 23.28 5.53
CA PHE A 92 -1.53 22.20 6.20
C PHE A 92 -0.01 22.40 6.09
N PRO A 93 0.74 22.17 7.19
CA PRO A 93 2.19 22.29 7.19
C PRO A 93 2.84 21.17 6.38
N GLY A 94 4.05 21.40 5.89
CA GLY A 94 4.83 20.40 5.15
C GLY A 94 5.92 21.05 4.30
N PRO A 95 6.84 20.24 3.74
CA PRO A 95 7.95 20.73 2.93
C PRO A 95 7.46 21.53 1.72
N TRP A 96 8.13 22.63 1.37
CA TRP A 96 7.68 23.49 0.28
C TRP A 96 7.68 22.78 -1.08
N GLN A 97 8.58 21.81 -1.28
CA GLN A 97 8.63 21.00 -2.49
C GLN A 97 7.40 20.07 -2.61
N ALA A 98 6.91 19.56 -1.48
CA ALA A 98 5.67 18.76 -1.42
C ALA A 98 4.46 19.59 -1.91
N LYS A 99 4.49 20.91 -1.68
CA LYS A 99 3.44 21.82 -2.17
C LYS A 99 3.43 21.93 -3.69
N LEU A 100 4.58 21.77 -4.35
CA LEU A 100 4.69 21.89 -5.81
C LEU A 100 4.28 20.61 -6.54
N SER A 101 4.74 19.45 -6.06
CA SER A 101 4.54 18.18 -6.76
C SER A 101 4.66 16.97 -5.83
N SER A 102 3.79 15.98 -6.02
CA SER A 102 3.91 14.67 -5.36
C SER A 102 5.14 13.88 -5.83
N LEU A 103 5.81 14.28 -6.94
CA LEU A 103 7.11 13.72 -7.35
C LEU A 103 8.21 13.98 -6.32
N TRP A 104 8.10 15.04 -5.53
CA TRP A 104 9.08 15.29 -4.47
C TRP A 104 9.11 14.14 -3.47
N PHE A 105 7.95 13.66 -3.04
CA PHE A 105 7.89 12.58 -2.06
C PHE A 105 8.55 11.31 -2.62
N MET A 106 8.15 10.91 -3.83
CA MET A 106 8.77 9.81 -4.60
C MET A 106 10.30 9.96 -4.73
N GLY A 107 10.80 11.17 -4.96
CA GLY A 107 12.24 11.43 -5.11
C GLY A 107 13.02 11.49 -3.79
N THR A 108 12.34 11.66 -2.65
CA THR A 108 12.98 11.74 -1.32
C THR A 108 12.88 10.45 -0.50
N THR A 109 11.99 9.54 -0.89
CA THR A 109 11.89 8.23 -0.28
C THR A 109 12.71 7.27 -1.13
N GLY A 110 13.86 6.85 -0.60
CA GLY A 110 14.73 5.85 -1.22
C GLY A 110 14.02 4.49 -1.39
N LYS A 111 14.81 3.43 -1.66
CA LYS A 111 14.28 2.11 -2.07
C LYS A 111 13.19 1.55 -1.15
N THR A 112 13.12 1.88 0.14
CA THR A 112 12.04 1.42 1.04
C THR A 112 11.75 2.31 2.26
N ASP A 113 12.35 3.50 2.38
CA ASP A 113 12.37 4.29 3.64
C ASP A 113 11.17 5.23 3.84
N CYS A 114 10.07 4.97 3.12
CA CYS A 114 8.92 5.87 3.11
C CYS A 114 8.32 6.09 4.51
N TYR A 115 8.23 5.05 5.32
CA TYR A 115 7.65 5.14 6.67
C TYR A 115 8.55 5.93 7.63
N LEU A 116 9.88 5.79 7.53
CA LEU A 116 10.84 6.58 8.29
C LEU A 116 10.76 8.06 7.91
N ARG A 117 10.62 8.34 6.62
CA ARG A 117 10.43 9.71 6.14
C ARG A 117 9.13 10.32 6.68
N LEU A 118 8.04 9.56 6.69
CA LEU A 118 6.77 10.01 7.26
C LEU A 118 6.88 10.26 8.76
N GLN A 119 7.58 9.40 9.51
CA GLN A 119 7.87 9.62 10.93
C GLN A 119 8.61 10.94 11.15
N ALA A 120 9.74 11.15 10.46
CA ALA A 120 10.51 12.39 10.58
C ALA A 120 9.71 13.65 10.20
N LEU A 121 8.81 13.55 9.22
CA LEU A 121 7.91 14.64 8.85
C LEU A 121 6.86 14.92 9.94
N HIS A 122 6.30 13.90 10.56
CA HIS A 122 5.35 14.04 11.67
C HIS A 122 6.00 14.58 12.94
N GLU A 123 7.24 14.19 13.23
CA GLU A 123 8.06 14.79 14.29
C GLU A 123 8.33 16.28 14.07
N GLN A 124 8.39 16.72 12.81
CA GLN A 124 8.68 18.11 12.45
C GLN A 124 7.43 19.00 12.37
N TYR A 125 6.37 18.50 11.74
CA TYR A 125 5.21 19.30 11.33
C TYR A 125 3.93 18.95 12.11
N GLY A 126 3.94 17.90 12.94
CA GLY A 126 2.81 17.46 13.75
C GLY A 126 1.90 16.43 13.05
N PRO A 127 0.67 16.22 13.55
CA PRO A 127 -0.16 15.07 13.16
C PRO A 127 -0.75 15.14 11.75
N TYR A 128 -0.80 16.33 11.12
CA TYR A 128 -1.33 16.54 9.78
C TYR A 128 -0.26 17.18 8.89
N VAL A 129 0.26 16.43 7.92
CA VAL A 129 1.38 16.88 7.08
C VAL A 129 1.04 16.79 5.62
N ARG A 130 1.27 17.87 4.87
CA ARG A 130 1.20 17.89 3.42
C ARG A 130 2.45 17.22 2.83
N ILE A 131 2.26 16.10 2.15
CA ILE A 131 3.32 15.29 1.54
C ILE A 131 3.30 15.32 0.01
N GLY A 132 2.26 15.90 -0.59
CA GLY A 132 2.17 16.04 -2.04
C GLY A 132 1.27 17.20 -2.47
N SER A 133 1.06 17.30 -3.78
CA SER A 133 0.29 18.40 -4.36
C SER A 133 -1.17 18.42 -3.92
N ASN A 134 -1.75 17.23 -3.64
CA ASN A 134 -3.09 17.03 -3.09
C ASN A 134 -3.09 15.88 -2.06
N ASP A 135 -1.95 15.62 -1.43
CA ASP A 135 -1.73 14.45 -0.56
C ASP A 135 -1.38 14.89 0.87
N LEU A 136 -2.11 14.35 1.84
CA LEU A 136 -1.84 14.50 3.28
C LEU A 136 -1.34 13.18 3.88
N SER A 137 -0.57 13.29 4.96
CA SER A 137 -0.26 12.22 5.90
C SER A 137 -0.88 12.58 7.24
N ILE A 138 -1.65 11.66 7.82
CA ILE A 138 -2.44 11.90 9.03
C ILE A 138 -2.16 10.79 10.04
N ILE A 139 -1.73 11.16 11.25
CA ILE A 139 -1.50 10.23 12.37
C ILE A 139 -2.38 10.52 13.60
N ASP A 140 -3.40 11.36 13.43
CA ASP A 140 -4.44 11.56 14.45
C ASP A 140 -5.34 10.31 14.54
N PRO A 141 -5.44 9.62 15.69
CA PRO A 141 -6.29 8.44 15.87
C PRO A 141 -7.75 8.63 15.45
N ALA A 142 -8.28 9.86 15.54
CA ALA A 142 -9.64 10.17 15.13
C ALA A 142 -9.89 9.97 13.62
N ILE A 143 -8.85 9.77 12.80
CA ILE A 143 -8.98 9.45 11.38
C ILE A 143 -9.56 8.05 11.14
N MET A 144 -9.44 7.15 12.11
CA MET A 144 -9.66 5.72 11.89
C MET A 144 -11.11 5.40 11.54
N GLU A 145 -12.08 5.97 12.26
CA GLU A 145 -13.50 5.71 11.98
C GLU A 145 -13.96 6.38 10.67
N PRO A 146 -13.69 7.68 10.40
CA PRO A 146 -14.05 8.30 9.12
C PRO A 146 -13.40 7.64 7.89
N ALA A 147 -12.20 7.06 8.03
CA ALA A 147 -11.43 6.50 6.92
C ALA A 147 -11.62 4.98 6.71
N PHE A 148 -11.81 4.22 7.79
CA PHE A 148 -11.81 2.75 7.76
C PHE A 148 -12.99 2.12 8.50
N GLY A 149 -13.76 2.89 9.28
CA GLY A 149 -14.92 2.44 10.01
C GLY A 149 -16.05 1.84 9.17
N LEU A 150 -17.11 1.39 9.84
CA LEU A 150 -18.31 0.88 9.17
C LEU A 150 -19.08 2.00 8.48
N GLU A 151 -19.08 3.19 9.07
CA GLU A 151 -19.69 4.40 8.52
C GLU A 151 -18.68 5.28 7.77
N ALA A 152 -17.52 4.72 7.40
CA ALA A 152 -16.48 5.46 6.70
C ALA A 152 -17.01 6.09 5.41
N ARG A 153 -16.79 7.39 5.28
CA ARG A 153 -17.14 8.19 4.09
C ARG A 153 -15.97 8.30 3.12
N ALA A 154 -14.74 8.07 3.61
CA ALA A 154 -13.58 8.05 2.74
C ALA A 154 -13.62 6.83 1.81
N THR A 155 -13.18 7.01 0.58
CA THR A 155 -13.08 5.94 -0.40
C THR A 155 -11.62 5.61 -0.70
N LYS A 156 -11.39 4.55 -1.47
CA LYS A 156 -10.06 4.25 -1.98
C LYS A 156 -9.66 5.28 -3.04
N ALA A 157 -8.45 5.84 -2.89
CA ALA A 157 -7.90 6.85 -3.78
C ALA A 157 -7.28 6.26 -5.06
N GLU A 158 -6.74 7.14 -5.92
CA GLU A 158 -6.18 6.81 -7.22
C GLU A 158 -5.04 5.77 -7.20
N TRP A 159 -4.28 5.63 -6.10
CA TRP A 159 -3.19 4.63 -6.00
C TRP A 159 -3.65 3.21 -6.34
N TYR A 160 -4.92 2.88 -6.08
CA TYR A 160 -5.45 1.58 -6.39
C TYR A 160 -5.63 1.31 -7.89
N ASP A 161 -5.67 2.36 -8.73
CA ASP A 161 -5.78 2.21 -10.18
C ASP A 161 -4.47 1.77 -10.85
N LEU A 162 -3.37 1.66 -10.09
CA LEU A 162 -2.14 0.99 -10.53
C LEU A 162 -2.41 -0.47 -10.95
N ALA A 163 -3.45 -1.10 -10.39
CA ALA A 163 -3.84 -2.47 -10.72
C ALA A 163 -4.64 -2.60 -12.03
N ARG A 164 -5.20 -1.51 -12.57
CA ARG A 164 -6.10 -1.56 -13.75
C ARG A 164 -5.38 -2.13 -14.99
N PRO A 165 -6.04 -2.97 -15.81
CA PRO A 165 -7.44 -3.40 -15.72
C PRO A 165 -7.69 -4.60 -14.77
N PHE A 166 -6.65 -5.10 -14.11
CA PHE A 166 -6.70 -6.29 -13.25
C PHE A 166 -7.12 -5.94 -11.82
N ASP A 167 -8.28 -5.30 -11.68
CA ASP A 167 -8.82 -4.97 -10.36
C ASP A 167 -9.09 -6.23 -9.54
N SER A 168 -8.84 -6.14 -8.24
CA SER A 168 -9.08 -7.20 -7.27
C SER A 168 -10.01 -6.72 -6.16
N LEU A 169 -10.38 -7.61 -5.25
CA LEU A 169 -11.03 -7.24 -4.00
C LEU A 169 -10.28 -6.12 -3.25
N HIS A 170 -8.94 -6.12 -3.28
CA HIS A 170 -8.12 -5.10 -2.63
C HIS A 170 -8.10 -3.77 -3.39
N SER A 171 -8.02 -3.80 -4.73
CA SER A 171 -7.82 -2.58 -5.52
C SER A 171 -9.10 -1.94 -6.06
N THR A 172 -10.22 -2.65 -6.07
CA THR A 172 -11.47 -2.05 -6.55
C THR A 172 -11.89 -0.87 -5.67
N ARG A 173 -12.14 0.28 -6.31
CA ARG A 173 -12.59 1.54 -5.70
C ARG A 173 -14.12 1.64 -5.63
N ASP A 174 -14.83 0.85 -6.44
CA ASP A 174 -16.29 0.75 -6.41
C ASP A 174 -16.74 -0.12 -5.23
N LYS A 175 -17.50 0.49 -4.31
CA LYS A 175 -18.05 -0.19 -3.12
C LYS A 175 -18.99 -1.34 -3.50
N THR A 176 -19.79 -1.19 -4.55
CA THR A 176 -20.73 -2.23 -4.99
C THR A 176 -19.99 -3.44 -5.53
N LEU A 177 -18.98 -3.21 -6.37
CA LEU A 177 -18.12 -4.27 -6.87
C LEU A 177 -17.34 -4.93 -5.74
N HIS A 178 -16.77 -4.14 -4.83
CA HIS A 178 -16.09 -4.64 -3.63
C HIS A 178 -16.98 -5.59 -2.84
N ASP A 179 -18.21 -5.19 -2.51
CA ASP A 179 -19.12 -5.99 -1.69
C ASP A 179 -19.52 -7.30 -2.39
N ARG A 180 -19.75 -7.26 -3.71
CA ARG A 180 -19.99 -8.47 -4.51
C ARG A 180 -18.78 -9.41 -4.48
N ARG A 181 -17.56 -8.89 -4.70
CA ARG A 181 -16.34 -9.71 -4.64
C ARG A 181 -16.09 -10.26 -3.24
N ARG A 182 -16.31 -9.47 -2.19
CA ARG A 182 -16.11 -9.89 -0.80
C ARG A 182 -17.00 -11.09 -0.44
N ARG A 183 -18.24 -11.14 -0.93
CA ARG A 183 -19.14 -12.30 -0.76
C ARG A 183 -18.62 -13.57 -1.43
N ILE A 184 -17.90 -13.46 -2.55
CA ILE A 184 -17.29 -14.60 -3.24
C ILE A 184 -16.08 -15.12 -2.44
N TRP A 185 -15.29 -14.20 -1.88
CA TRP A 185 -14.10 -14.54 -1.09
C TRP A 185 -14.44 -15.09 0.31
N ALA A 186 -15.46 -14.55 0.98
CA ALA A 186 -15.73 -14.81 2.40
C ALA A 186 -15.83 -16.29 2.79
N PRO A 187 -16.46 -17.19 2.00
CA PRO A 187 -16.48 -18.61 2.34
C PRO A 187 -15.10 -19.27 2.41
N GLY A 188 -14.14 -18.82 1.61
CA GLY A 188 -12.75 -19.32 1.64
C GLY A 188 -12.01 -18.95 2.92
N PHE A 189 -12.46 -17.94 3.64
CA PHE A 189 -11.86 -17.46 4.89
C PHE A 189 -12.78 -17.61 6.10
N SER A 190 -13.83 -18.44 5.98
CA SER A 190 -14.69 -18.79 7.11
C SER A 190 -13.94 -19.67 8.12
N ASP A 191 -14.34 -19.65 9.40
CA ASP A 191 -13.74 -20.51 10.44
C ASP A 191 -13.72 -21.99 10.05
N LYS A 192 -14.72 -22.44 9.28
CA LYS A 192 -14.77 -23.82 8.75
C LYS A 192 -13.67 -24.10 7.73
N SER A 193 -13.39 -23.15 6.84
CA SER A 193 -12.34 -23.28 5.82
C SER A 193 -10.96 -23.17 6.47
N VAL A 194 -10.77 -22.21 7.39
CA VAL A 194 -9.51 -22.03 8.13
C VAL A 194 -9.13 -23.27 8.94
N ARG A 195 -10.07 -23.88 9.67
CA ARG A 195 -9.83 -25.18 10.34
C ARG A 195 -9.47 -26.31 9.36
N GLY A 196 -9.97 -26.25 8.13
CA GLY A 196 -9.60 -27.20 7.08
C GLY A 196 -8.17 -27.00 6.57
N TYR A 197 -7.61 -25.79 6.72
CA TYR A 197 -6.25 -25.44 6.32
C TYR A 197 -5.21 -25.81 7.37
N GLU A 198 -5.60 -25.92 8.63
CA GLU A 198 -4.72 -26.23 9.76
C GLU A 198 -3.87 -27.50 9.50
N CYS A 199 -4.48 -28.58 9.01
CA CYS A 199 -3.74 -29.82 8.70
C CYS A 199 -2.67 -29.62 7.62
N GLU A 200 -2.95 -28.78 6.62
CA GLU A 200 -2.01 -28.47 5.54
C GLU A 200 -0.85 -27.62 6.08
N ILE A 201 -1.16 -26.61 6.90
CA ILE A 201 -0.19 -25.70 7.53
C ILE A 201 0.76 -26.47 8.46
N GLN A 202 0.24 -27.43 9.24
CA GLN A 202 1.04 -28.22 10.18
C GLN A 202 2.19 -28.97 9.50
N GLY A 203 2.00 -29.44 8.27
CA GLY A 203 3.06 -30.06 7.48
C GLY A 203 4.23 -29.10 7.21
N PHE A 204 3.93 -27.84 6.87
CA PHE A 204 4.93 -26.79 6.68
C PHE A 204 5.58 -26.35 8.00
N ASN A 205 4.82 -26.30 9.11
CA ASN A 205 5.34 -25.99 10.44
C ASN A 205 6.41 -27.00 10.85
N ASN A 206 6.11 -28.29 10.71
CA ASN A 206 7.04 -29.36 11.02
C ASN A 206 8.32 -29.27 10.18
N LYS A 207 8.18 -28.98 8.88
CA LYS A 207 9.33 -28.77 7.98
C LYS A 207 10.18 -27.57 8.41
N LEU A 208 9.56 -26.43 8.73
CA LEU A 208 10.27 -25.23 9.16
C LEU A 208 11.04 -25.49 10.46
N VAL A 209 10.42 -26.12 11.45
CA VAL A 209 11.07 -26.51 12.71
C VAL A 209 12.24 -27.46 12.46
N GLU A 210 12.07 -28.45 11.58
CA GLU A 210 13.14 -29.37 11.22
C GLU A 210 14.32 -28.66 10.55
N ARG A 211 14.05 -27.71 9.65
CA ARG A 211 15.09 -26.85 9.05
C ARG A 211 15.83 -26.03 10.10
N ILE A 212 15.13 -25.46 11.08
CA ILE A 212 15.76 -24.73 12.18
C ILE A 212 16.65 -25.66 13.00
N ARG A 213 16.20 -26.88 13.32
CA ARG A 213 17.00 -27.89 14.05
C ARG A 213 18.28 -28.27 13.31
N GLN A 214 18.22 -28.41 11.98
CA GLN A 214 19.38 -28.75 11.15
C GLN A 214 20.48 -27.67 11.17
N HIS A 215 20.16 -26.41 11.46
CA HIS A 215 21.15 -25.35 11.63
C HIS A 215 21.88 -25.44 13.00
N GLY A 216 21.39 -26.26 13.93
CA GLY A 216 22.00 -26.49 15.24
C GLY A 216 22.19 -25.19 16.02
N ASN A 217 23.40 -24.96 16.53
CA ASN A 217 23.78 -23.72 17.23
C ASN A 217 24.30 -22.62 16.28
N GLY A 218 24.21 -22.82 14.97
CA GLY A 218 24.54 -21.79 13.98
C GLY A 218 23.47 -20.69 13.95
N GLY A 219 23.88 -19.46 13.65
CA GLY A 219 22.93 -18.38 13.37
C GLY A 219 22.08 -18.71 12.13
N ILE A 220 20.79 -18.40 12.17
CA ILE A 220 19.85 -18.62 11.06
C ILE A 220 19.24 -17.30 10.60
N ASN A 221 19.16 -17.10 9.28
CA ASN A 221 18.46 -15.95 8.71
C ASN A 221 16.95 -16.24 8.68
N VAL A 222 16.24 -15.88 9.76
CA VAL A 222 14.81 -16.13 9.89
C VAL A 222 13.95 -15.41 8.85
N SER A 223 14.37 -14.25 8.33
CA SER A 223 13.58 -13.53 7.33
C SER A 223 13.53 -14.30 6.00
N LYS A 224 14.65 -14.94 5.60
CA LYS A 224 14.68 -15.85 4.44
C LYS A 224 13.71 -17.00 4.66
N TRP A 225 13.83 -17.71 5.79
CA TRP A 225 13.04 -18.92 6.05
C TRP A 225 11.54 -18.64 6.24
N PHE A 226 11.15 -17.55 6.88
CA PHE A 226 9.74 -17.14 6.98
C PHE A 226 9.17 -16.70 5.64
N GLY A 227 9.98 -16.10 4.75
CA GLY A 227 9.61 -15.85 3.37
C GLY A 227 9.28 -17.15 2.64
N LEU A 228 10.21 -18.10 2.63
CA LEU A 228 10.03 -19.41 1.99
C LEU A 228 8.78 -20.13 2.54
N TYR A 229 8.63 -20.16 3.88
CA TYR A 229 7.48 -20.75 4.56
C TYR A 229 6.16 -20.12 4.11
N SER A 230 6.04 -18.80 4.18
CA SER A 230 4.76 -18.10 3.94
C SER A 230 4.31 -18.26 2.49
N PHE A 231 5.23 -18.26 1.53
CA PHE A 231 4.89 -18.47 0.12
C PHE A 231 4.52 -19.93 -0.19
N ASP A 232 5.16 -20.91 0.44
CA ASP A 232 4.80 -22.33 0.27
C ASP A 232 3.42 -22.63 0.86
N VAL A 233 3.16 -22.13 2.08
CA VAL A 233 1.85 -22.22 2.73
C VAL A 233 0.78 -21.60 1.85
N MET A 234 0.98 -20.36 1.38
CA MET A 234 -0.01 -19.73 0.51
C MET A 234 -0.16 -20.43 -0.84
N GLY A 235 0.89 -21.04 -1.39
CA GLY A 235 0.77 -21.90 -2.58
C GLY A 235 -0.17 -23.07 -2.33
N GLN A 236 -0.04 -23.73 -1.19
CA GLN A 236 -0.91 -24.83 -0.80
C GLN A 236 -2.35 -24.36 -0.55
N LEU A 237 -2.54 -23.28 0.22
CA LEU A 237 -3.88 -22.79 0.57
C LEU A 237 -4.62 -22.17 -0.62
N ALA A 238 -3.89 -21.55 -1.54
CA ALA A 238 -4.47 -20.88 -2.70
C ALA A 238 -4.72 -21.83 -3.86
N PHE A 239 -3.77 -22.70 -4.18
CA PHE A 239 -3.76 -23.50 -5.41
C PHE A 239 -3.63 -25.01 -5.17
N SER A 240 -3.61 -25.47 -3.91
CA SER A 240 -3.27 -26.85 -3.54
C SER A 240 -1.93 -27.29 -4.16
N ARG A 241 -0.96 -26.37 -4.17
CA ARG A 241 0.35 -26.59 -4.78
C ARG A 241 1.47 -26.18 -3.83
N ASN A 242 2.32 -27.14 -3.50
CA ASN A 242 3.59 -26.89 -2.87
C ASN A 242 4.65 -26.53 -3.93
N TYR A 243 5.32 -25.38 -3.78
CA TYR A 243 6.39 -24.96 -4.69
C TYR A 243 7.79 -25.44 -4.24
N GLY A 244 7.88 -26.06 -3.06
CA GLY A 244 9.09 -26.70 -2.55
C GLY A 244 10.15 -25.71 -2.09
N MET A 245 9.79 -24.47 -1.75
CA MET A 245 10.73 -23.43 -1.35
C MET A 245 11.41 -23.74 0.01
N LEU A 246 10.70 -24.38 0.94
CA LEU A 246 11.31 -24.89 2.19
C LEU A 246 12.23 -26.10 1.96
N ASP A 247 11.98 -26.87 0.91
CA ASP A 247 12.77 -28.06 0.57
C ASP A 247 14.05 -27.68 -0.18
N SER A 248 13.99 -26.70 -1.09
CA SER A 248 15.16 -26.18 -1.79
C SER A 248 15.98 -25.19 -0.95
N GLY A 249 15.33 -24.47 -0.03
CA GLY A 249 15.92 -23.32 0.64
C GLY A 249 16.04 -22.09 -0.26
N GLU A 250 15.41 -22.09 -1.44
CA GLU A 250 15.49 -21.04 -2.45
C GLU A 250 14.10 -20.55 -2.86
N LEU A 251 13.98 -19.24 -3.13
CA LEU A 251 12.72 -18.65 -3.54
C LEU A 251 12.32 -19.13 -4.93
N HIS A 252 11.02 -19.31 -5.14
CA HIS A 252 10.50 -19.54 -6.49
C HIS A 252 10.77 -18.28 -7.34
N TRP A 253 11.29 -18.45 -8.56
CA TRP A 253 11.69 -17.35 -9.46
C TRP A 253 10.63 -16.25 -9.61
N ALA A 254 9.34 -16.61 -9.60
CA ALA A 254 8.26 -15.63 -9.71
C ALA A 254 8.17 -14.70 -8.48
N VAL A 255 8.50 -15.22 -7.29
CA VAL A 255 8.58 -14.45 -6.04
C VAL A 255 9.82 -13.56 -6.06
N GLU A 256 10.94 -14.04 -6.60
CA GLU A 256 12.14 -13.20 -6.78
C GLU A 256 11.88 -12.02 -7.72
N LEU A 257 11.16 -12.25 -8.83
CA LEU A 257 10.74 -11.16 -9.73
C LEU A 257 9.83 -10.17 -9.02
N LEU A 258 8.89 -10.64 -8.20
CA LEU A 258 8.03 -9.78 -7.41
C LEU A 258 8.85 -8.91 -6.45
N ALA A 259 9.73 -9.52 -5.66
CA ALA A 259 10.60 -8.82 -4.70
C ALA A 259 11.50 -7.79 -5.41
N ALA A 260 12.16 -8.18 -6.51
CA ALA A 260 12.98 -7.29 -7.32
C ALA A 260 12.17 -6.12 -7.90
N SER A 261 10.95 -6.39 -8.40
CA SER A 261 10.07 -5.33 -8.92
C SER A 261 9.62 -4.35 -7.85
N MET A 262 9.38 -4.83 -6.62
CA MET A 262 9.01 -3.99 -5.48
C MET A 262 10.19 -3.16 -4.98
N GLU A 263 11.40 -3.71 -4.97
CA GLU A 263 12.62 -2.99 -4.58
C GLU A 263 13.05 -1.94 -5.63
N ALA A 264 12.85 -2.25 -6.92
CA ALA A 264 13.18 -1.34 -8.02
C ALA A 264 12.14 -0.22 -8.21
N SER A 265 10.92 -0.40 -7.70
CA SER A 265 9.85 0.58 -7.85
C SER A 265 10.09 1.79 -6.94
N PRO A 266 10.10 3.03 -7.47
CA PRO A 266 10.09 4.22 -6.63
C PRO A 266 8.94 4.15 -5.64
N SER A 267 9.16 4.52 -4.39
CA SER A 267 8.11 4.47 -3.39
C SER A 267 7.02 5.51 -3.71
N LYS A 268 5.78 5.02 -3.89
CA LYS A 268 4.58 5.81 -4.20
C LYS A 268 4.73 6.74 -5.43
N PRO A 269 4.92 6.21 -6.65
CA PRO A 269 4.96 7.05 -7.83
C PRO A 269 3.57 7.65 -8.08
N PRO A 270 3.47 8.89 -8.59
CA PRO A 270 2.20 9.40 -9.08
C PRO A 270 1.60 8.44 -10.11
N VAL A 271 0.30 8.17 -10.00
CA VAL A 271 -0.34 7.09 -10.78
C VAL A 271 -0.20 7.32 -12.28
N TRP A 272 -0.36 8.57 -12.72
CA TRP A 272 -0.18 8.95 -14.12
C TRP A 272 1.20 8.57 -14.69
N LEU A 273 2.26 8.68 -13.87
CA LEU A 273 3.62 8.35 -14.29
C LEU A 273 3.74 6.84 -14.47
N PHE A 274 3.27 6.06 -13.49
CA PHE A 274 3.26 4.61 -13.59
C PHE A 274 2.45 4.12 -14.80
N ARG A 275 1.29 4.73 -15.08
CA ARG A 275 0.48 4.41 -16.27
C ARG A 275 1.23 4.64 -17.58
N ILE A 276 2.14 5.60 -17.65
CA ILE A 276 3.00 5.79 -18.82
C ILE A 276 4.08 4.68 -18.85
N LEU A 277 4.73 4.42 -17.72
CA LEU A 277 5.86 3.48 -17.65
C LEU A 277 5.47 2.03 -18.00
N VAL A 278 4.28 1.57 -17.58
CA VAL A 278 3.76 0.21 -17.89
C VAL A 278 3.50 0.00 -19.38
N GLU A 279 3.17 1.06 -20.12
CA GLU A 279 2.87 0.97 -21.56
C GLU A 279 4.13 1.02 -22.43
N ILE A 280 5.30 1.30 -21.85
CA ILE A 280 6.59 1.31 -22.56
C ILE A 280 7.13 -0.14 -22.63
N PRO A 281 7.26 -0.73 -23.83
CA PRO A 281 7.79 -2.09 -23.98
C PRO A 281 9.20 -2.22 -23.40
N GLY A 282 9.48 -3.30 -22.65
CA GLY A 282 10.78 -3.58 -22.05
C GLY A 282 11.03 -2.95 -20.68
N LEU A 283 10.32 -1.87 -20.31
CA LEU A 283 10.64 -1.09 -19.11
C LEU A 283 10.21 -1.80 -17.80
N LEU A 284 9.16 -2.62 -17.85
CA LEU A 284 8.60 -3.36 -16.71
C LEU A 284 8.39 -4.84 -17.06
N ASP A 285 9.35 -5.45 -17.76
CA ASP A 285 9.23 -6.82 -18.24
C ASP A 285 9.11 -7.86 -17.11
N ASP A 286 9.79 -7.66 -15.99
CA ASP A 286 9.73 -8.56 -14.83
C ASP A 286 8.35 -8.51 -14.16
N PHE A 287 7.73 -7.34 -14.10
CA PHE A 287 6.33 -7.19 -13.70
C PHE A 287 5.42 -7.98 -14.64
N HIS A 288 5.59 -7.85 -15.97
CA HIS A 288 4.80 -8.62 -16.93
C HIS A 288 5.04 -10.13 -16.87
N LYS A 289 6.27 -10.59 -16.57
CA LYS A 289 6.58 -12.01 -16.33
C LYS A 289 5.83 -12.54 -15.11
N PHE A 290 5.81 -11.77 -14.02
CA PHE A 290 5.06 -12.14 -12.82
C PHE A 290 3.54 -12.23 -13.08
N ILE A 291 2.97 -11.29 -13.85
CA ILE A 291 1.57 -11.36 -14.26
C ILE A 291 1.27 -12.62 -15.10
N ARG A 292 2.18 -12.99 -16.02
CA ARG A 292 2.03 -14.24 -16.80
C ARG A 292 2.07 -15.48 -15.92
N PHE A 293 2.91 -15.51 -14.89
CA PHE A 293 2.93 -16.59 -13.90
C PHE A 293 1.60 -16.69 -13.13
N CYS A 294 1.07 -15.57 -12.63
CA CYS A 294 -0.24 -15.57 -11.96
C CYS A 294 -1.34 -16.14 -12.87
N LYS A 295 -1.32 -15.76 -14.16
CA LYS A 295 -2.25 -16.29 -15.16
C LYS A 295 -2.06 -17.79 -15.41
N SER A 296 -0.83 -18.30 -15.40
CA SER A 296 -0.57 -19.74 -15.60
C SER A 296 -1.05 -20.59 -14.43
N GLU A 297 -0.88 -20.13 -13.19
CA GLU A 297 -1.43 -20.82 -12.01
C GLU A 297 -2.95 -20.86 -12.07
N LEU A 298 -3.56 -19.74 -12.47
CA LEU A 298 -5.00 -19.63 -12.66
C LEU A 298 -5.54 -20.60 -13.71
N LYS A 299 -4.87 -20.65 -14.87
CA LYS A 299 -5.21 -21.55 -15.96
C LYS A 299 -5.10 -23.01 -15.51
N SER A 300 -3.98 -23.38 -14.88
CA SER A 300 -3.75 -24.72 -14.35
C SER A 300 -4.87 -25.13 -13.39
N ARG A 301 -5.28 -24.21 -12.49
CA ARG A 301 -6.34 -24.46 -11.52
C ARG A 301 -7.74 -24.56 -12.14
N ALA A 302 -8.01 -23.79 -13.20
CA ALA A 302 -9.28 -23.86 -13.93
C ALA A 302 -9.44 -25.17 -14.71
N GLU A 303 -8.33 -25.69 -15.26
CA GLU A 303 -8.27 -26.98 -15.97
C GLU A 303 -8.35 -28.16 -15.00
N HIS A 304 -7.65 -28.09 -13.87
CA HIS A 304 -7.64 -29.11 -12.84
C HIS A 304 -8.68 -28.80 -11.77
N LYS A 305 -9.91 -29.26 -11.99
CA LYS A 305 -11.01 -29.23 -11.00
C LYS A 305 -10.77 -30.23 -9.87
N SER A 306 -9.63 -30.11 -9.18
CA SER A 306 -9.42 -30.86 -7.95
C SER A 306 -10.48 -30.44 -6.92
N PRO A 307 -11.08 -31.39 -6.19
CA PRO A 307 -12.02 -31.10 -5.10
C PRO A 307 -11.38 -30.42 -3.88
N GLY A 308 -10.11 -30.00 -3.98
CA GLY A 308 -9.39 -29.24 -2.97
C GLY A 308 -10.19 -28.04 -2.47
N ARG A 309 -10.23 -27.88 -1.14
CA ARG A 309 -10.90 -26.78 -0.44
C ARG A 309 -10.08 -25.47 -0.48
N ASP A 310 -9.22 -25.28 -1.48
CA ASP A 310 -8.38 -24.10 -1.59
C ASP A 310 -9.17 -22.81 -1.86
N ILE A 311 -8.51 -21.67 -1.65
CA ILE A 311 -9.11 -20.34 -1.76
C ILE A 311 -9.60 -20.10 -3.20
N THR A 312 -8.81 -20.47 -4.21
CA THR A 312 -9.17 -20.22 -5.62
C THR A 312 -10.35 -21.06 -6.10
N GLY A 313 -10.58 -22.22 -5.51
CA GLY A 313 -11.77 -23.04 -5.72
C GLY A 313 -13.06 -22.31 -5.38
N TRP A 314 -13.05 -21.41 -4.37
CA TRP A 314 -14.17 -20.52 -4.09
C TRP A 314 -14.31 -19.41 -5.12
N LEU A 315 -13.18 -18.84 -5.57
CA LEU A 315 -13.14 -17.79 -6.58
C LEU A 315 -13.56 -18.27 -7.97
N LEU A 316 -13.42 -19.58 -8.26
CA LEU A 316 -13.84 -20.23 -9.51
C LEU A 316 -15.34 -20.49 -9.59
N LYS A 317 -16.07 -20.57 -8.46
CA LYS A 317 -17.50 -20.92 -8.46
C LYS A 317 -18.37 -20.03 -9.37
N PRO A 318 -18.20 -18.69 -9.40
CA PRO A 318 -18.96 -17.82 -10.29
C PRO A 318 -18.66 -18.05 -11.78
N TYR A 319 -17.57 -18.74 -12.12
CA TYR A 319 -17.13 -18.97 -13.49
C TYR A 319 -17.45 -20.39 -13.99
N GLN A 320 -18.28 -21.15 -13.28
CA GLN A 320 -18.75 -22.45 -13.75
C GLN A 320 -19.50 -22.31 -15.08
N GLY A 321 -19.04 -23.04 -16.10
CA GLY A 321 -19.61 -22.96 -17.46
C GLY A 321 -19.05 -21.84 -18.33
N VAL A 322 -18.13 -21.01 -17.81
CA VAL A 322 -17.38 -20.04 -18.60
C VAL A 322 -16.22 -20.75 -19.28
N ALA A 323 -16.07 -20.59 -20.60
CA ALA A 323 -15.08 -21.33 -21.39
C ALA A 323 -13.62 -20.95 -21.09
N ARG A 324 -13.35 -19.66 -20.82
CA ARG A 324 -12.01 -19.11 -20.59
C ARG A 324 -12.00 -18.16 -19.39
N PRO A 325 -12.26 -18.67 -18.18
CA PRO A 325 -12.30 -17.85 -16.97
C PRO A 325 -10.96 -17.16 -16.68
N GLU A 326 -9.84 -17.77 -17.06
CA GLU A 326 -8.49 -17.24 -16.89
C GLU A 326 -8.22 -15.96 -17.69
N GLU A 327 -9.07 -15.61 -18.66
CA GLU A 327 -8.98 -14.34 -19.40
C GLU A 327 -9.71 -13.19 -18.71
N ASP A 328 -10.52 -13.46 -17.69
CA ASP A 328 -11.24 -12.42 -16.96
C ASP A 328 -10.27 -11.55 -16.14
N PRO A 329 -10.21 -10.21 -16.37
CA PRO A 329 -9.24 -9.35 -15.69
C PRO A 329 -9.43 -9.31 -14.16
N ILE A 330 -10.68 -9.41 -13.69
CA ILE A 330 -10.97 -9.39 -12.25
C ILE A 330 -10.47 -10.68 -11.60
N PHE A 331 -10.63 -11.81 -12.27
CA PHE A 331 -10.15 -13.08 -11.74
C PHE A 331 -8.62 -13.15 -11.69
N GLN A 332 -7.94 -12.63 -12.71
CA GLN A 332 -6.49 -12.46 -12.70
C GLN A 332 -6.04 -11.54 -11.55
N GLY A 333 -6.74 -10.41 -11.33
CA GLY A 333 -6.50 -9.50 -10.22
C GLY A 333 -6.64 -10.17 -8.85
N ASP A 334 -7.71 -10.93 -8.64
CA ASP A 334 -7.95 -11.67 -7.40
C ASP A 334 -6.90 -12.76 -7.16
N THR A 335 -6.46 -13.46 -8.21
CA THR A 335 -5.40 -14.48 -8.12
C THR A 335 -4.08 -13.87 -7.67
N ARG A 336 -3.70 -12.73 -8.28
CA ARG A 336 -2.53 -11.96 -7.88
C ARG A 336 -2.64 -11.51 -6.42
N LEU A 337 -3.83 -11.08 -5.99
CA LEU A 337 -4.05 -10.66 -4.62
C LEU A 337 -3.80 -11.80 -3.62
N VAL A 338 -4.26 -13.02 -3.89
CA VAL A 338 -4.03 -14.17 -3.01
C VAL A 338 -2.53 -14.43 -2.83
N ILE A 339 -1.76 -14.47 -3.92
CA ILE A 339 -0.32 -14.78 -3.91
C ILE A 339 0.46 -13.75 -3.08
N VAL A 340 0.17 -12.46 -3.28
CA VAL A 340 0.97 -11.37 -2.70
C VAL A 340 0.54 -11.06 -1.26
N ALA A 341 -0.76 -10.90 -1.01
CA ALA A 341 -1.24 -10.34 0.26
C ALA A 341 -1.28 -11.34 1.43
N GLY A 342 -1.24 -12.65 1.15
CA GLY A 342 -1.06 -13.67 2.18
C GLY A 342 0.41 -13.74 2.59
N SER A 343 1.27 -14.07 1.63
CA SER A 343 2.65 -14.50 1.86
C SER A 343 3.54 -13.41 2.46
N ASP A 344 3.58 -12.22 1.85
CA ASP A 344 4.56 -11.19 2.21
C ASP A 344 4.31 -10.61 3.61
N THR A 345 3.03 -10.38 3.95
CA THR A 345 2.65 -9.81 5.25
C THR A 345 2.82 -10.78 6.42
N THR A 346 2.55 -12.08 6.22
CA THR A 346 2.78 -13.11 7.25
C THR A 346 4.28 -13.25 7.50
N SER A 347 5.08 -13.32 6.43
CA SER A 347 6.55 -13.36 6.52
C SER A 347 7.13 -12.18 7.30
N ALA A 348 6.67 -10.96 7.01
CA ALA A 348 7.09 -9.77 7.74
C ALA A 348 6.71 -9.84 9.23
N CYS A 349 5.47 -10.24 9.56
CA CYS A 349 5.00 -10.37 10.93
C CYS A 349 5.84 -11.38 11.73
N LEU A 350 6.08 -12.58 11.19
CA LEU A 350 6.91 -13.61 11.81
C LEU A 350 8.35 -13.12 12.00
N THR A 351 8.93 -12.48 10.98
CA THR A 351 10.29 -11.94 11.03
C THR A 351 10.45 -10.95 12.18
N PHE A 352 9.55 -9.97 12.30
CA PHE A 352 9.66 -8.95 13.33
C PHE A 352 9.27 -9.43 14.72
N LEU A 353 8.36 -10.40 14.83
CA LEU A 353 8.05 -11.05 16.10
C LEU A 353 9.31 -11.73 16.66
N PHE A 354 9.97 -12.57 15.86
CA PHE A 354 11.19 -13.25 16.29
C PHE A 354 12.37 -12.30 16.47
N TYR A 355 12.44 -11.21 15.71
CA TYR A 355 13.42 -10.14 15.93
C TYR A 355 13.29 -9.51 17.31
N GLU A 356 12.07 -9.15 17.74
CA GLU A 356 11.86 -8.55 19.07
C GLU A 356 12.05 -9.57 20.20
N LEU A 357 11.64 -10.83 20.01
CA LEU A 357 11.86 -11.91 20.97
C LEU A 357 13.35 -12.24 21.13
N ALA A 358 14.14 -12.21 20.06
CA ALA A 358 15.58 -12.43 20.11
C ALA A 358 16.30 -11.37 20.96
N LYS A 359 15.77 -10.14 21.02
CA LYS A 359 16.29 -9.05 21.85
C LYS A 359 15.86 -9.16 23.32
N GLN A 360 14.83 -9.95 23.62
CA GLN A 360 14.17 -9.96 24.93
C GLN A 360 13.96 -11.38 25.47
N PRO A 361 15.00 -11.96 26.11
CA PRO A 361 14.94 -13.32 26.64
C PRO A 361 13.85 -13.54 27.69
N GLU A 362 13.44 -12.50 28.42
CA GLU A 362 12.38 -12.60 29.43
C GLU A 362 10.99 -12.86 28.79
N GLU A 363 10.70 -12.23 27.66
CA GLU A 363 9.46 -12.49 26.90
C GLU A 363 9.44 -13.92 26.35
N VAL A 364 10.59 -14.44 25.91
CA VAL A 364 10.71 -15.85 25.50
C VAL A 364 10.44 -16.81 26.66
N LYS A 365 10.91 -16.50 27.88
CA LYS A 365 10.62 -17.32 29.07
C LYS A 365 9.13 -17.32 29.40
N LYS A 366 8.47 -16.16 29.36
CA LYS A 366 7.03 -16.04 29.60
C LYS A 366 6.22 -16.83 28.56
N LEU A 367 6.54 -16.70 27.27
CA LEU A 367 5.93 -17.49 26.20
C LEU A 367 6.10 -18.99 26.44
N ARG A 368 7.32 -19.45 26.76
CA ARG A 368 7.56 -20.87 27.04
C ARG A 368 6.74 -21.35 28.23
N ASN A 369 6.69 -20.59 29.33
CA ASN A 369 5.92 -20.95 30.52
C ASN A 369 4.41 -21.03 30.22
N GLU A 370 3.88 -20.09 29.44
CA GLU A 370 2.48 -20.11 28.99
C GLU A 370 2.19 -21.33 28.12
N LEU A 371 3.00 -21.55 27.08
CA LEU A 371 2.77 -22.60 26.08
C LEU A 371 3.00 -24.01 26.63
N LEU A 372 3.96 -24.21 27.54
CA LEU A 372 4.22 -25.52 28.16
C LEU A 372 2.97 -26.10 28.87
N LEU A 373 2.11 -25.24 29.41
CA LEU A 373 0.87 -25.67 30.06
C LEU A 373 -0.21 -26.10 29.05
N LEU A 374 -0.14 -25.58 27.83
CA LEU A 374 -1.10 -25.80 26.75
C LEU A 374 -0.70 -26.98 25.86
N THR A 375 0.60 -27.29 25.73
CA THR A 375 1.11 -28.35 24.84
C THR A 375 1.40 -29.67 25.55
N ARG A 376 0.49 -30.16 26.41
CA ARG A 376 0.76 -31.22 27.42
C ARG A 376 1.30 -32.58 26.91
N HIS A 377 1.38 -32.82 25.60
CA HIS A 377 1.98 -34.04 25.04
C HIS A 377 2.87 -33.78 23.80
N GLY A 378 3.34 -32.55 23.59
CA GLY A 378 4.12 -32.18 22.41
C GLY A 378 3.29 -32.00 21.12
N GLU A 379 1.99 -32.28 21.19
CA GLU A 379 0.99 -31.94 20.18
C GLU A 379 0.16 -30.76 20.68
N TRP A 380 -0.18 -29.84 19.78
CA TRP A 380 -1.04 -28.70 20.02
C TRP A 380 -1.87 -28.41 18.78
N SER A 381 -3.05 -27.85 18.99
CA SER A 381 -3.97 -27.35 17.96
C SER A 381 -4.12 -25.83 18.06
N ASP A 382 -4.62 -25.19 17.01
CA ASP A 382 -4.97 -23.76 17.02
C ASP A 382 -5.83 -23.40 18.23
N ASN A 383 -6.81 -24.26 18.58
CA ASN A 383 -7.71 -24.04 19.71
C ASN A 383 -6.98 -23.97 21.06
N ASP A 384 -5.86 -24.68 21.22
CA ASP A 384 -5.11 -24.70 22.48
C ASP A 384 -4.39 -23.37 22.72
N VAL A 385 -3.92 -22.72 21.64
CA VAL A 385 -3.11 -21.49 21.70
C VAL A 385 -3.92 -20.22 21.38
N LYS A 386 -5.12 -20.36 20.80
CA LYS A 386 -5.99 -19.24 20.40
C LYS A 386 -6.27 -18.24 21.51
N HIS A 387 -6.33 -18.72 22.75
CA HIS A 387 -6.62 -17.89 23.92
C HIS A 387 -5.39 -17.62 24.81
N ALA A 388 -4.19 -17.94 24.33
CA ALA A 388 -2.94 -17.68 25.05
C ALA A 388 -2.67 -16.15 25.09
N PRO A 389 -2.84 -15.47 26.24
CA PRO A 389 -2.80 -14.02 26.31
C PRO A 389 -1.43 -13.44 25.95
N HIS A 390 -0.33 -14.06 26.39
CA HIS A 390 1.00 -13.55 26.15
C HIS A 390 1.46 -13.77 24.70
N LEU A 391 1.17 -14.93 24.10
CA LEU A 391 1.36 -15.17 22.67
C LEU A 391 0.63 -14.13 21.80
N ASN A 392 -0.67 -13.94 22.04
CA ASN A 392 -1.46 -12.97 21.29
C ASN A 392 -0.99 -11.53 21.56
N GLY A 393 -0.58 -11.23 22.80
CA GLY A 393 0.02 -9.95 23.16
C GLY A 393 1.32 -9.68 22.41
N ALA A 394 2.20 -10.68 22.28
CA ALA A 394 3.46 -10.55 21.56
C ALA A 394 3.24 -10.36 20.04
N ILE A 395 2.28 -11.09 19.45
CA ILE A 395 1.88 -10.90 18.05
C ILE A 395 1.33 -9.48 17.84
N ASN A 396 0.40 -9.03 18.68
CA ASN A 396 -0.19 -7.69 18.54
C ASN A 396 0.85 -6.58 18.75
N GLU A 397 1.77 -6.75 19.71
CA GLU A 397 2.84 -5.79 19.95
C GLU A 397 3.84 -5.74 18.79
N SER A 398 4.17 -6.90 18.21
CA SER A 398 4.96 -6.98 16.98
C SER A 398 4.25 -6.26 15.83
N LEU A 399 2.95 -6.44 15.65
CA LEU A 399 2.18 -5.76 14.61
C LEU A 399 2.03 -4.24 14.83
N ARG A 400 2.00 -3.79 16.10
CA ARG A 400 1.99 -2.36 16.44
C ARG A 400 3.32 -1.71 16.11
N MET A 401 4.42 -2.34 16.50
CA MET A 401 5.76 -1.82 16.26
C MET A 401 6.17 -2.02 14.80
N HIS A 402 5.94 -3.17 14.20
CA HIS A 402 6.41 -3.50 12.86
C HIS A 402 5.23 -3.87 11.95
N PRO A 403 4.31 -2.92 11.69
CA PRO A 403 3.17 -3.18 10.83
C PRO A 403 3.66 -3.54 9.41
N PRO A 404 3.19 -4.65 8.81
CA PRO A 404 3.58 -5.05 7.46
C PRO A 404 3.31 -4.00 6.37
N VAL A 405 2.39 -3.06 6.62
CA VAL A 405 2.10 -1.90 5.76
C VAL A 405 2.45 -0.60 6.49
N PRO A 406 3.75 -0.29 6.68
CA PRO A 406 4.17 0.71 7.66
C PRO A 406 3.85 2.15 7.27
N SER A 407 3.81 2.42 5.96
CA SER A 407 3.46 3.75 5.44
C SER A 407 1.96 3.97 5.24
N GLY A 408 1.12 3.01 5.61
CA GLY A 408 -0.32 3.10 5.46
C GLY A 408 -0.81 2.94 4.01
N VAL A 409 -2.14 3.00 3.86
CA VAL A 409 -2.85 2.94 2.58
C VAL A 409 -3.47 4.29 2.22
N GLN A 410 -3.60 4.58 0.93
CA GLN A 410 -4.19 5.83 0.47
C GLN A 410 -5.72 5.80 0.57
N ARG A 411 -6.32 6.91 0.96
CA ARG A 411 -7.77 7.14 0.96
C ARG A 411 -8.07 8.51 0.36
N LEU A 412 -9.31 8.70 -0.06
CA LEU A 412 -9.81 9.93 -0.66
C LEU A 412 -10.95 10.45 0.23
N THR A 413 -10.90 11.72 0.60
CA THR A 413 -12.01 12.37 1.32
C THR A 413 -13.22 12.53 0.40
N PRO A 414 -14.45 12.44 0.93
CA PRO A 414 -15.65 12.71 0.14
C PRO A 414 -15.66 14.18 -0.35
N ALA A 415 -16.46 14.51 -1.37
CA ALA A 415 -16.42 15.82 -2.03
C ALA A 415 -16.68 17.01 -1.09
N GLU A 416 -17.52 16.79 -0.09
CA GLU A 416 -17.88 17.71 0.98
C GLU A 416 -16.81 17.86 2.07
N GLY A 417 -15.74 17.05 2.04
CA GLY A 417 -14.74 16.97 3.10
C GLY A 417 -15.21 16.18 4.31
N MET A 418 -14.36 16.10 5.32
CA MET A 418 -14.67 15.37 6.54
C MET A 418 -13.96 15.95 7.76
N GLN A 419 -14.60 15.84 8.91
CA GLN A 419 -14.03 16.21 10.20
C GLN A 419 -13.17 15.06 10.74
N VAL A 420 -11.96 15.37 11.20
CA VAL A 420 -11.02 14.44 11.83
C VAL A 420 -10.56 15.08 13.14
N GLY A 421 -11.04 14.55 14.28
CA GLY A 421 -10.84 15.19 15.57
C GLY A 421 -11.32 16.65 15.53
N GLU A 422 -10.43 17.59 15.84
CA GLU A 422 -10.70 19.03 15.79
C GLU A 422 -10.41 19.67 14.40
N THR A 423 -9.84 18.90 13.46
CA THR A 423 -9.42 19.41 12.16
C THR A 423 -10.36 19.04 11.03
N PHE A 424 -10.86 20.04 10.29
CA PHE A 424 -11.61 19.82 9.06
C PHE A 424 -10.67 19.58 7.86
N VAL A 425 -10.75 18.39 7.27
CA VAL A 425 -10.03 18.01 6.06
C VAL A 425 -10.92 18.28 4.84
N PRO A 426 -10.47 19.10 3.87
CA PRO A 426 -11.25 19.41 2.67
C PRO A 426 -11.57 18.18 1.82
N GLY A 427 -12.57 18.31 0.95
CA GLY A 427 -13.00 17.24 0.06
C GLY A 427 -12.09 17.02 -1.15
N ASN A 428 -12.17 15.82 -1.72
CA ASN A 428 -11.34 15.38 -2.84
C ASN A 428 -9.83 15.47 -2.57
N VAL A 429 -9.42 15.19 -1.33
CA VAL A 429 -8.02 15.20 -0.89
C VAL A 429 -7.57 13.76 -0.66
N ASN A 430 -6.43 13.41 -1.25
CA ASN A 430 -5.79 12.13 -0.95
C ASN A 430 -5.14 12.22 0.42
N PHE A 431 -5.24 11.17 1.22
CA PHE A 431 -4.53 11.08 2.48
C PHE A 431 -4.02 9.67 2.75
N TRP A 432 -2.96 9.61 3.55
CA TRP A 432 -2.33 8.39 4.02
C TRP A 432 -2.38 8.34 5.54
N VAL A 433 -2.58 7.14 6.09
CA VAL A 433 -2.57 6.91 7.54
C VAL A 433 -1.43 5.96 7.86
N PRO A 434 -0.20 6.47 8.08
CA PRO A 434 0.96 5.62 8.27
C PRO A 434 0.97 4.97 9.66
N MET A 435 0.83 3.65 9.68
CA MET A 435 0.71 2.86 10.90
C MET A 435 1.99 2.83 11.73
N TYR A 436 3.17 2.91 11.09
CA TYR A 436 4.45 2.87 11.79
C TYR A 436 4.66 4.07 12.74
N PRO A 437 4.54 5.34 12.29
CA PRO A 437 4.59 6.49 13.20
C PRO A 437 3.39 6.54 14.16
N MET A 438 2.19 6.17 13.73
CA MET A 438 1.01 6.10 14.61
C MET A 438 1.20 5.10 15.76
N GLY A 439 1.83 3.95 15.47
CA GLY A 439 2.17 2.94 16.46
C GLY A 439 3.19 3.42 17.50
N ARG A 440 4.09 4.35 17.14
CA ARG A 440 5.20 4.81 17.99
C ARG A 440 4.96 6.12 18.71
N GLY A 441 3.91 6.87 18.38
CA GLY A 441 3.52 8.06 19.12
C GLY A 441 4.54 9.20 19.13
N GLU A 442 5.51 9.27 18.21
CA GLU A 442 6.46 10.39 18.23
C GLU A 442 5.93 11.61 17.46
N THR A 443 4.96 12.31 18.05
CA THR A 443 4.63 13.70 17.73
C THR A 443 5.34 14.63 18.71
N ALA A 444 6.61 14.93 18.46
CA ALA A 444 7.27 16.03 19.17
C ALA A 444 6.58 17.35 18.80
N TYR A 445 5.59 17.79 19.59
CA TYR A 445 4.92 19.07 19.36
C TYR A 445 5.95 20.22 19.39
N MET A 446 6.24 20.82 18.23
CA MET A 446 6.64 22.23 18.18
C MET A 446 5.36 23.07 18.28
N ILE A 447 4.96 23.46 19.49
CA ILE A 447 4.06 24.61 19.64
C ILE A 447 4.88 25.85 19.23
N PRO A 448 4.58 26.54 18.11
CA PRO A 448 5.32 27.75 17.76
C PRO A 448 4.83 28.87 18.68
N ARG A 449 5.55 29.15 19.77
CA ARG A 449 5.49 30.46 20.42
C ARG A 449 6.47 31.39 19.70
N GLY A 450 6.04 31.93 18.56
CA GLY A 450 6.70 33.09 17.95
C GLY A 450 8.06 32.84 17.27
N PRO A 451 8.64 33.91 16.68
CA PRO A 451 9.38 33.81 15.43
C PRO A 451 10.89 33.69 15.68
N ALA A 452 11.36 32.55 16.13
CA ALA A 452 12.77 32.18 15.96
C ALA A 452 12.95 30.69 16.21
N CYS A 453 13.12 29.95 15.12
CA CYS A 453 13.70 28.63 15.12
C CYS A 453 15.00 28.66 15.94
N ARG A 454 15.01 28.09 17.15
CA ARG A 454 16.21 28.05 17.99
C ARG A 454 16.30 26.75 18.78
N LYS A 455 17.28 25.94 18.35
CA LYS A 455 17.91 24.78 19.01
C LYS A 455 17.08 23.49 19.12
N MET A 456 17.41 22.55 18.24
CA MET A 456 17.28 21.10 18.48
C MET A 456 18.10 20.74 19.73
N THR A 457 17.42 20.44 20.83
CA THR A 457 18.00 19.69 21.96
C THR A 457 17.38 18.30 21.98
N ASN A 458 18.17 17.30 22.37
CA ASN A 458 17.80 15.88 22.47
C ASN A 458 16.82 15.57 23.63
N ASP A 459 16.19 16.59 24.23
CA ASP A 459 15.28 16.45 25.37
C ASP A 459 13.81 16.29 24.94
N ARG A 460 13.57 15.61 23.81
CA ARG A 460 12.21 15.32 23.34
C ARG A 460 11.68 14.09 24.07
N MET A 461 10.75 14.29 25.00
CA MET A 461 9.95 13.19 25.53
C MET A 461 8.97 12.73 24.42
N PRO A 462 8.87 11.43 24.11
CA PRO A 462 7.88 10.92 23.16
C PRO A 462 6.47 11.39 23.55
N ASP A 463 5.65 11.73 22.57
CA ASP A 463 4.24 12.00 22.82
C ASP A 463 3.51 10.68 23.08
N GLU A 464 3.44 10.29 24.34
CA GLU A 464 2.74 9.08 24.76
C GLU A 464 1.22 9.20 24.63
N SER A 465 0.69 10.08 23.78
CA SER A 465 -0.74 10.31 23.58
C SER A 465 -1.49 9.07 23.13
N ILE A 466 -0.88 8.19 22.32
CA ILE A 466 -1.53 6.99 21.77
C ILE A 466 -1.19 5.72 22.58
N TYR A 467 0.10 5.49 22.84
CA TYR A 467 0.60 4.33 23.61
C TYR A 467 1.63 4.81 24.64
N GLU A 468 1.51 4.36 25.89
CA GLU A 468 2.51 4.63 26.94
C GLU A 468 3.78 3.81 26.69
N ARG A 469 4.99 4.37 26.79
CA ARG A 469 6.24 3.66 26.44
C ARG A 469 6.17 3.03 25.04
N ALA A 470 5.72 3.79 24.04
CA ALA A 470 5.41 3.29 22.70
C ALA A 470 6.60 2.66 21.95
N LEU A 471 7.83 3.01 22.30
CA LEU A 471 9.05 2.47 21.68
C LEU A 471 9.48 1.12 22.27
N GLU A 472 8.88 0.73 23.40
CA GLU A 472 9.19 -0.53 24.06
C GLU A 472 8.24 -1.63 23.60
N PHE A 473 8.80 -2.82 23.39
CA PHE A 473 8.03 -4.02 23.13
C PHE A 473 7.47 -4.55 24.44
N CYS A 474 6.18 -4.32 24.69
CA CYS A 474 5.49 -4.77 25.90
C CYS A 474 4.23 -5.57 25.53
N PRO A 475 4.33 -6.92 25.41
CA PRO A 475 3.17 -7.78 25.17
C PRO A 475 2.04 -7.61 26.19
N GLU A 476 2.38 -7.36 27.47
CA GLU A 476 1.43 -7.17 28.57
C GLU A 476 0.43 -6.04 28.32
N ARG A 477 0.79 -5.05 27.51
CA ARG A 477 -0.08 -3.92 27.10
C ARG A 477 -1.43 -4.40 26.59
N TRP A 478 -1.49 -5.58 25.98
CA TRP A 478 -2.69 -6.09 25.32
C TRP A 478 -3.60 -6.92 26.23
N TYR A 479 -3.14 -7.34 27.41
CA TYR A 479 -3.91 -8.25 28.28
C TYR A 479 -3.82 -7.93 29.78
N ALA A 480 -2.68 -7.47 30.28
CA ALA A 480 -2.46 -7.18 31.70
C ALA A 480 -2.42 -5.68 32.02
N LYS A 481 -2.05 -4.84 31.03
CA LYS A 481 -1.93 -3.38 31.17
C LYS A 481 -2.69 -2.61 30.07
N PRO A 482 -3.99 -2.86 29.89
CA PRO A 482 -4.77 -2.25 28.81
C PRO A 482 -4.85 -0.72 28.87
N GLU A 483 -4.63 -0.12 30.05
CA GLU A 483 -4.55 1.34 30.26
C GLU A 483 -3.38 2.00 29.51
N MET A 484 -2.35 1.23 29.16
CA MET A 484 -1.22 1.71 28.36
C MET A 484 -1.58 1.93 26.88
N VAL A 485 -2.81 1.60 26.46
CA VAL A 485 -3.38 1.89 25.14
C VAL A 485 -4.44 2.98 25.29
N LYS A 486 -4.06 4.23 25.04
CA LYS A 486 -4.94 5.39 25.22
C LYS A 486 -5.96 5.55 24.08
N HIS A 487 -5.55 5.18 22.87
CA HIS A 487 -6.41 5.18 21.66
C HIS A 487 -6.40 3.80 21.02
N LYS A 488 -7.42 2.98 21.32
CA LYS A 488 -7.52 1.60 20.83
C LYS A 488 -7.78 1.54 19.33
N GLU A 489 -8.50 2.53 18.80
CA GLU A 489 -8.82 2.69 17.38
C GLU A 489 -7.58 2.86 16.50
N ALA A 490 -6.48 3.39 17.05
CA ALA A 490 -5.21 3.53 16.36
C ALA A 490 -4.52 2.18 16.06
N PHE A 491 -4.95 1.10 16.71
CA PHE A 491 -4.43 -0.25 16.44
C PHE A 491 -5.28 -0.96 15.38
N ALA A 492 -4.87 -0.85 14.12
CA ALA A 492 -5.56 -1.48 12.99
C ALA A 492 -4.61 -2.17 11.99
N PRO A 493 -3.79 -3.14 12.43
CA PRO A 493 -2.84 -3.82 11.53
C PRO A 493 -3.52 -4.59 10.38
N PHE A 494 -4.80 -4.92 10.54
CA PHE A 494 -5.63 -5.59 9.53
C PHE A 494 -6.64 -4.64 8.86
N SER A 495 -6.54 -3.32 9.05
CA SER A 495 -7.62 -2.37 8.77
C SER A 495 -8.91 -2.69 9.54
N THR A 496 -9.91 -1.83 9.45
CA THR A 496 -11.24 -2.03 10.05
C THR A 496 -12.35 -1.86 9.01
N GLY A 497 -13.61 -2.01 9.45
CA GLY A 497 -14.83 -1.76 8.67
C GLY A 497 -14.94 -2.55 7.37
N HIS A 498 -15.53 -1.92 6.35
CA HIS A 498 -15.82 -2.56 5.06
C HIS A 498 -14.58 -3.15 4.38
N TYR A 499 -13.42 -2.50 4.56
CA TYR A 499 -12.16 -2.89 3.92
C TYR A 499 -11.23 -3.70 4.84
N GLY A 500 -11.70 -4.17 6.00
CA GLY A 500 -10.92 -5.01 6.91
C GLY A 500 -10.39 -6.27 6.23
N CYS A 501 -9.19 -6.71 6.60
CA CYS A 501 -8.50 -7.84 5.98
C CYS A 501 -9.35 -9.11 6.07
N ILE A 502 -9.64 -9.73 4.92
CA ILE A 502 -10.40 -10.99 4.88
C ILE A 502 -9.59 -12.19 5.39
N GLY A 503 -8.26 -12.12 5.27
CA GLY A 503 -7.34 -13.16 5.70
C GLY A 503 -6.97 -13.13 7.19
N LYS A 504 -7.58 -12.24 7.99
CA LYS A 504 -7.19 -12.07 9.41
C LYS A 504 -7.21 -13.40 10.18
N GLY A 505 -8.27 -14.19 10.06
CA GLY A 505 -8.38 -15.47 10.76
C GLY A 505 -7.28 -16.45 10.35
N CYS A 506 -7.05 -16.62 9.05
CA CYS A 506 -5.99 -17.49 8.51
C CYS A 506 -4.60 -17.09 9.03
N LYS A 507 -4.30 -15.79 9.06
CA LYS A 507 -2.99 -15.25 9.48
C LYS A 507 -2.69 -15.36 10.97
N PHE A 508 -3.70 -15.56 11.82
CA PHE A 508 -3.48 -15.84 13.24
C PHE A 508 -3.28 -17.34 13.49
N THR A 509 -3.78 -18.19 12.59
CA THR A 509 -3.59 -19.64 12.63
C THR A 509 -2.24 -20.07 12.05
N GLU A 510 -1.79 -19.38 10.99
CA GLU A 510 -0.38 -19.41 10.52
C GLU A 510 0.56 -18.85 11.59
#